data_AF-A0A963JRE8-F1
#
_entry.id   AF-A0A963JRE8-F1
#
_cell.length_a   1.000
_cell.length_b   1.000
_cell.length_c   1.000
_cell.angle_alpha   90.00
_cell.angle_beta   90.00
_cell.angle_gamma   90.00
#
_symmetry.space_group_name_H-M   'P 1'
#
loop_
_entity.id
_entity.type
_entity.pdbx_description
1 polymer ?
#
loop_
_entity_poly.entity_id
_entity_poly.type
_entity_poly.pdbx_seq_one_letter_code
_entity_poly.pdbx_strand_id
1 'polypeptide(L)'
;AGCPTHPGWVLETLAALADGAQPFGAEQLDSLGRPRAYCDQLAHHGCARNEFYEYKASAEKPSDLGCLMEHMGCKGTQAHADCNIRLWNGEGSCARGGYACISCTEPGFEEPGHPFHQTPKVAGIPIGLPTDMHKAWFVALASLSKSATPGRVKRNATADHVVVAPMVRKTRLK
;
A
#
# COMPACT_ATOMS: atom_id res chain seq x y z
N ALA A 1 15.27 -2.66 -7.29
CA ALA A 1 14.52 -3.91 -7.06
C ALA A 1 13.10 -3.76 -7.61
N GLY A 2 12.41 -4.86 -7.91
CA GLY A 2 11.04 -4.86 -8.45
C GLY A 2 10.84 -5.93 -9.53
N CYS A 3 9.63 -6.50 -9.61
CA CYS A 3 9.25 -7.51 -10.61
C CYS A 3 8.05 -7.03 -11.47
N PRO A 4 8.28 -6.28 -12.58
CA PRO A 4 9.57 -5.75 -13.03
C PRO A 4 10.00 -4.50 -12.22
N THR A 5 11.23 -4.04 -12.45
CA THR A 5 11.71 -2.79 -11.87
C THR A 5 11.06 -1.62 -12.61
N HIS A 6 10.60 -0.59 -11.90
CA HIS A 6 9.96 0.56 -12.54
C HIS A 6 10.96 1.29 -13.46
N PRO A 7 10.57 1.64 -14.71
CA PRO A 7 11.48 2.25 -15.67
C PRO A 7 12.06 3.58 -15.17
N GLY A 8 11.26 4.38 -14.48
CA GLY A 8 11.73 5.62 -13.83
C GLY A 8 12.85 5.41 -12.82
N TRP A 9 12.80 4.34 -12.02
CA TRP A 9 13.88 4.05 -11.05
C TRP A 9 15.18 3.72 -11.78
N VAL A 10 15.10 2.99 -12.89
CA VAL A 10 16.26 2.66 -13.72
C VAL A 10 16.85 3.92 -14.35
N LEU A 11 16.03 4.73 -15.01
CA LEU A 11 16.48 5.93 -15.70
C LEU A 11 17.08 6.97 -14.75
N GLU A 12 16.46 7.21 -13.60
CA GLU A 12 16.98 8.16 -12.61
C GLU A 12 18.28 7.67 -11.97
N THR A 13 18.40 6.36 -11.72
CA THR A 13 19.64 5.78 -11.22
C THR A 13 20.77 5.94 -12.25
N LEU A 14 20.51 5.66 -13.52
CA LEU A 14 21.49 5.83 -14.60
C LEU A 14 21.88 7.29 -14.81
N ALA A 15 20.92 8.22 -14.76
CA ALA A 15 21.19 9.66 -14.84
C ALA A 15 22.06 10.13 -13.67
N ALA A 16 21.74 9.72 -12.44
CA ALA A 16 22.54 10.05 -11.26
C ALA A 16 23.99 9.53 -11.34
N LEU A 17 24.19 8.35 -11.94
CA LEU A 17 25.54 7.81 -12.23
C LEU A 17 26.28 8.65 -13.28
N ALA A 18 25.60 9.03 -14.36
CA ALA A 18 26.20 9.77 -15.47
C ALA A 18 26.61 11.19 -15.09
N ASP A 19 25.80 11.86 -14.27
CA ASP A 19 26.06 13.25 -13.83
C ASP A 19 27.22 13.35 -12.83
N GLY A 20 27.77 12.23 -12.36
CA GLY A 20 28.76 12.20 -11.26
C GLY A 20 28.21 12.78 -9.95
N ALA A 21 26.90 13.05 -9.90
CA ALA A 21 26.24 13.78 -8.83
C ALA A 21 26.04 12.95 -7.56
N GLN A 22 26.16 11.62 -7.62
CA GLN A 22 26.04 10.74 -6.47
C GLN A 22 27.05 9.58 -6.55
N PRO A 23 28.09 9.52 -5.71
CA PRO A 23 28.60 8.21 -5.34
C PRO A 23 27.45 7.51 -4.64
N PHE A 24 26.93 6.40 -5.18
CA PHE A 24 25.97 5.54 -4.49
C PHE A 24 26.67 4.87 -3.30
N GLY A 25 26.95 5.66 -2.28
CA GLY A 25 27.53 5.26 -1.00
C GLY A 25 26.44 4.95 0.02
N ALA A 26 26.86 4.80 1.27
CA ALA A 26 25.98 4.38 2.37
C ALA A 26 24.81 5.34 2.64
N GLU A 27 24.94 6.62 2.29
CA GLU A 27 23.88 7.63 2.50
C GLU A 27 22.81 7.61 1.40
N GLN A 28 23.12 7.04 0.23
CA GLN A 28 22.24 7.01 -0.94
C GLN A 28 21.55 5.67 -1.13
N LEU A 29 22.10 4.63 -0.51
CA LEU A 29 21.60 3.27 -0.57
C LEU A 29 20.99 2.87 0.77
N ASP A 30 19.93 2.08 0.71
CA ASP A 30 19.43 1.39 1.90
C ASP A 30 20.29 0.15 2.23
N SER A 31 19.92 -0.57 3.30
CA SER A 31 20.63 -1.77 3.74
C SER A 31 20.62 -2.93 2.74
N LEU A 32 19.77 -2.85 1.71
CA LEU A 32 19.67 -3.84 0.63
C LEU A 32 20.38 -3.37 -0.65
N GLY A 33 21.09 -2.24 -0.61
CA GLY A 33 21.80 -1.69 -1.77
C GLY A 33 20.88 -1.05 -2.80
N ARG A 34 19.69 -0.59 -2.38
CA ARG A 34 18.70 0.05 -3.26
C ARG A 34 18.76 1.57 -3.12
N PRO A 35 18.62 2.36 -4.20
CA PRO A 35 18.52 3.81 -4.11
C PRO A 35 17.40 4.28 -3.18
N ARG A 36 17.76 5.05 -2.15
CA ARG A 36 16.83 5.62 -1.17
C ARG A 36 15.76 6.52 -1.78
N ALA A 37 16.08 7.15 -2.91
CA ALA A 37 15.17 8.02 -3.66
C ALA A 37 13.78 7.40 -3.93
N TYR A 38 13.68 6.07 -4.07
CA TYR A 38 12.40 5.37 -4.17
C TYR A 38 12.12 4.39 -3.01
N CYS A 39 13.13 4.07 -2.19
CA CYS A 39 13.03 3.09 -1.09
C CYS A 39 12.70 3.69 0.28
N ASP A 40 12.83 5.00 0.47
CA ASP A 40 12.47 5.66 1.75
C ASP A 40 10.94 5.85 1.91
N GLN A 41 10.16 5.30 1.00
CA GLN A 41 8.70 5.25 1.06
C GLN A 41 8.21 3.81 1.05
N LEU A 42 7.06 3.60 1.70
CA LEU A 42 6.34 2.34 1.59
C LEU A 42 5.36 2.43 0.42
N ALA A 43 5.11 1.30 -0.25
CA ALA A 43 4.13 1.21 -1.32
C ALA A 43 2.72 1.63 -0.84
N HIS A 44 2.47 1.66 0.47
CA HIS A 44 1.25 2.21 1.05
C HIS A 44 1.12 3.73 0.92
N HIS A 45 2.22 4.48 0.87
CA HIS A 45 2.19 5.94 0.73
C HIS A 45 1.56 6.33 -0.61
N GLY A 46 0.58 7.23 -0.58
CA GLY A 46 -0.21 7.61 -1.77
C GLY A 46 -1.26 6.58 -2.21
N CYS A 47 -1.49 5.51 -1.45
CA CYS A 47 -2.46 4.48 -1.81
C CYS A 47 -3.87 5.07 -1.96
N ALA A 48 -4.51 4.86 -3.12
CA ALA A 48 -5.87 5.34 -3.39
C ALA A 48 -6.94 4.71 -2.48
N ARG A 49 -6.61 3.60 -1.81
CA ARG A 49 -7.49 2.89 -0.85
C ARG A 49 -7.23 3.31 0.61
N ASN A 50 -6.55 4.43 0.84
CA ASN A 50 -6.12 4.82 2.19
C ASN A 50 -7.28 5.08 3.16
N GLU A 51 -8.37 5.71 2.71
CA GLU A 51 -9.57 5.91 3.55
C GLU A 51 -10.10 4.57 4.10
N PHE A 52 -10.17 3.56 3.24
CA PHE A 52 -10.59 2.22 3.64
C PHE A 52 -9.62 1.57 4.64
N TYR A 53 -8.31 1.77 4.45
CA TYR A 53 -7.28 1.25 5.36
C TYR A 53 -7.34 1.91 6.75
N GLU A 54 -7.57 3.22 6.79
CA GLU A 54 -7.64 4.00 8.03
C GLU A 54 -8.81 3.55 8.90
N TYR A 55 -9.98 3.31 8.29
CA TYR A 55 -11.17 2.85 8.98
C TYR A 55 -11.32 1.33 9.09
N LYS A 56 -10.32 0.54 8.66
CA LYS A 56 -10.38 -0.94 8.62
C LYS A 56 -11.64 -1.46 7.94
N ALA A 57 -12.04 -0.79 6.85
CA ALA A 57 -13.13 -1.17 5.99
C ALA A 57 -12.55 -1.95 4.80
N SER A 58 -12.46 -3.27 4.95
CA SER A 58 -11.70 -4.10 4.04
C SER A 58 -12.55 -4.72 2.94
N ALA A 59 -11.92 -4.95 1.80
CA ALA A 59 -12.44 -5.79 0.73
C ALA A 59 -12.54 -7.24 1.23
N GLU A 60 -13.60 -7.93 0.86
CA GLU A 60 -13.82 -9.34 1.25
C GLU A 60 -13.59 -10.29 0.06
N LYS A 61 -13.69 -9.78 -1.17
CA LYS A 61 -13.45 -10.53 -2.41
C LYS A 61 -12.72 -9.66 -3.46
N PRO A 62 -12.19 -10.26 -4.54
CA PRO A 62 -11.72 -9.49 -5.70
C PRO A 62 -12.82 -8.54 -6.20
N SER A 63 -12.42 -7.46 -6.86
CA SER A 63 -13.23 -6.32 -7.33
C SER A 63 -13.75 -5.35 -6.26
N ASP A 64 -13.84 -5.76 -4.99
CA ASP A 64 -14.27 -4.84 -3.92
C ASP A 64 -13.36 -3.60 -3.80
N LEU A 65 -13.96 -2.44 -3.52
CA LEU A 65 -13.24 -1.16 -3.39
C LEU A 65 -12.43 -1.04 -2.09
N GLY A 66 -12.75 -1.83 -1.07
CA GLY A 66 -12.18 -1.73 0.28
C GLY A 66 -10.68 -1.97 0.38
N CYS A 67 -10.14 -1.86 1.59
CA CYS A 67 -8.73 -2.12 1.82
C CYS A 67 -8.38 -3.59 1.55
N LEU A 68 -7.27 -3.84 0.86
CA LEU A 68 -6.81 -5.19 0.51
C LEU A 68 -5.95 -5.85 1.61
N MET A 69 -5.61 -5.13 2.67
CA MET A 69 -4.64 -5.59 3.68
C MET A 69 -5.18 -6.69 4.58
N GLU A 70 -6.43 -6.59 5.07
CA GLU A 70 -6.92 -7.55 6.06
C GLU A 70 -7.30 -8.90 5.46
N HIS A 71 -7.69 -8.98 4.18
CA HIS A 71 -8.21 -10.23 3.59
C HIS A 71 -7.50 -10.64 2.31
N MET A 72 -7.05 -9.67 1.50
CA MET A 72 -6.62 -9.92 0.12
C MET A 72 -5.10 -10.01 -0.05
N GLY A 73 -4.33 -10.10 1.04
CA GLY A 73 -2.88 -10.36 1.02
C GLY A 73 -1.99 -9.14 0.84
N CYS A 74 -2.52 -7.91 0.86
CA CYS A 74 -1.73 -6.71 0.56
C CYS A 74 -0.63 -6.42 1.60
N LYS A 75 0.61 -6.35 1.12
CA LYS A 75 1.85 -6.05 1.87
C LYS A 75 2.32 -4.59 1.71
N GLY A 76 1.44 -3.69 1.28
CA GLY A 76 1.84 -2.31 0.97
C GLY A 76 2.51 -1.56 2.13
N THR A 77 2.17 -1.91 3.38
CA THR A 77 2.77 -1.32 4.61
C THR A 77 4.11 -1.96 5.00
N GLN A 78 4.63 -2.88 4.20
CA GLN A 78 5.88 -3.61 4.43
C GLN A 78 6.85 -3.46 3.25
N ALA A 79 6.35 -3.15 2.04
CA ALA A 79 7.15 -3.07 0.83
C ALA A 79 7.71 -1.67 0.61
N HIS A 80 9.02 -1.53 0.49
CA HIS A 80 9.69 -0.27 0.16
C HIS A 80 9.58 0.01 -1.34
N ALA A 81 8.80 1.03 -1.70
CA ALA A 81 8.62 1.53 -3.06
C ALA A 81 7.77 2.81 -3.04
N ASP A 82 7.90 3.63 -4.08
CA ASP A 82 7.05 4.81 -4.35
C ASP A 82 5.90 4.51 -5.34
N CYS A 83 5.51 3.24 -5.57
CA CYS A 83 4.59 2.81 -6.65
C CYS A 83 3.20 3.50 -6.69
N ASN A 84 2.76 4.11 -5.59
CA ASN A 84 1.50 4.85 -5.52
C ASN A 84 1.67 6.38 -5.57
N ILE A 85 2.92 6.84 -5.62
CA ILE A 85 3.33 8.23 -5.82
C ILE A 85 3.86 8.40 -7.25
N ARG A 86 4.83 7.55 -7.63
CA ARG A 86 5.28 7.35 -9.00
C ARG A 86 4.50 6.19 -9.62
N LEU A 87 3.57 6.55 -10.50
CA LEU A 87 2.67 5.60 -11.12
C LEU A 87 3.28 4.92 -12.34
N TRP A 88 2.86 3.69 -12.57
CA TRP A 88 3.19 2.90 -13.75
C TRP A 88 2.43 3.42 -14.97
N ASN A 89 3.15 3.63 -16.07
CA ASN A 89 2.58 4.01 -17.37
C ASN A 89 1.67 5.25 -17.31
N GLY A 90 1.96 6.20 -16.41
CA GLY A 90 1.26 7.47 -16.27
C GLY A 90 0.12 7.49 -15.24
N GLU A 91 -0.50 6.35 -14.92
CA GLU A 91 -1.71 6.35 -14.08
C GLU A 91 -1.88 5.15 -13.14
N GLY A 92 -1.18 4.04 -13.40
CA GLY A 92 -1.44 2.74 -12.79
C GLY A 92 -0.60 2.46 -11.53
N SER A 93 -1.13 1.58 -10.68
CA SER A 93 -0.40 0.88 -9.63
C SER A 93 -1.14 -0.41 -9.31
N CYS A 94 -0.54 -1.36 -8.61
CA CYS A 94 -1.23 -2.60 -8.23
C CYS A 94 -2.55 -2.31 -7.49
N ALA A 95 -2.49 -1.42 -6.49
CA ALA A 95 -3.65 -1.07 -5.68
C ALA A 95 -4.74 -0.32 -6.46
N ARG A 96 -4.36 0.52 -7.44
CA ARG A 96 -5.30 1.18 -8.37
C ARG A 96 -5.95 0.18 -9.32
N GLY A 97 -5.19 -0.81 -9.79
CA GLY A 97 -5.70 -1.96 -10.56
C GLY A 97 -6.50 -2.97 -9.73
N GLY A 98 -6.70 -2.72 -8.44
CA GLY A 98 -7.46 -3.59 -7.54
C GLY A 98 -6.77 -4.88 -7.15
N TYR A 99 -5.45 -4.94 -7.28
CA TYR A 99 -4.63 -6.07 -6.86
C TYR A 99 -3.76 -5.72 -5.65
N ALA A 100 -3.57 -6.70 -4.77
CA ALA A 100 -2.77 -6.56 -3.57
C ALA A 100 -1.30 -6.30 -3.92
N CYS A 101 -0.63 -5.42 -3.16
CA CYS A 101 0.82 -5.34 -3.23
C CYS A 101 1.40 -6.66 -2.70
N ILE A 102 2.22 -7.33 -3.49
CA ILE A 102 2.86 -8.60 -3.14
C ILE A 102 4.28 -8.43 -2.61
N SER A 103 4.70 -7.19 -2.34
CA SER A 103 6.05 -6.89 -1.86
C SER A 103 7.18 -7.23 -2.85
N CYS A 104 6.95 -7.10 -4.17
CA CYS A 104 7.93 -7.51 -5.20
C CYS A 104 9.25 -6.71 -5.23
N THR A 105 9.40 -5.71 -4.37
CA THR A 105 10.65 -4.97 -4.15
C THR A 105 11.47 -5.50 -2.98
N GLU A 106 10.91 -6.41 -2.17
CA GLU A 106 11.57 -7.02 -1.01
C GLU A 106 12.13 -8.40 -1.34
N PRO A 107 13.26 -8.81 -0.72
CA PRO A 107 13.77 -10.17 -0.85
C PRO A 107 12.78 -11.23 -0.37
N GLY A 108 12.71 -12.38 -1.06
CA GLY A 108 11.87 -13.52 -0.68
C GLY A 108 10.37 -13.33 -0.95
N PHE A 109 9.99 -12.29 -1.69
CA PHE A 109 8.57 -12.04 -2.02
C PHE A 109 7.93 -13.17 -2.82
N GLU A 110 8.73 -13.93 -3.57
CA GLU A 110 8.32 -15.07 -4.40
C GLU A 110 7.81 -16.26 -3.57
N GLU A 111 8.22 -16.35 -2.30
CA GLU A 111 7.87 -17.42 -1.37
C GLU A 111 7.20 -16.86 -0.09
N PRO A 112 5.98 -16.28 -0.19
CA PRO A 112 5.31 -15.67 0.97
C PRO A 112 4.81 -16.70 2.01
N GLY A 113 4.88 -18.00 1.72
CA GLY A 113 4.39 -19.08 2.59
C GLY A 113 2.85 -19.21 2.65
N HIS A 114 2.12 -18.46 1.82
CA HIS A 114 0.66 -18.50 1.69
C HIS A 114 0.23 -17.97 0.31
N PRO A 115 -1.02 -18.18 -0.16
CA PRO A 115 -1.47 -17.59 -1.42
C PRO A 115 -1.40 -16.05 -1.40
N PHE A 116 -0.92 -15.44 -2.48
CA PHE A 116 -0.77 -13.97 -2.59
C PHE A 116 -2.07 -13.18 -2.41
N HIS A 117 -3.21 -13.79 -2.75
CA HIS A 117 -4.53 -13.16 -2.66
C HIS A 117 -5.20 -13.37 -1.29
N GLN A 118 -4.46 -13.82 -0.28
CA GLN A 118 -4.96 -14.10 1.06
C GLN A 118 -4.06 -13.50 2.12
N THR A 119 -4.67 -12.90 3.14
CA THR A 119 -3.94 -12.44 4.33
C THR A 119 -3.95 -13.55 5.39
N PRO A 120 -2.79 -14.10 5.79
CA PRO A 120 -2.73 -15.06 6.87
C PRO A 120 -3.04 -14.39 8.22
N LYS A 121 -3.75 -15.08 9.09
CA LYS A 121 -4.24 -14.55 10.37
C LYS A 121 -4.02 -15.52 11.52
N VAL A 122 -3.82 -14.95 12.71
CA VAL A 122 -3.88 -15.67 13.98
C VAL A 122 -4.95 -15.00 14.83
N ALA A 123 -5.95 -15.77 15.30
CA ALA A 123 -7.10 -15.23 16.04
C ALA A 123 -7.79 -14.03 15.36
N GLY A 124 -7.87 -14.05 14.02
CA GLY A 124 -8.49 -12.98 13.23
C GLY A 124 -7.60 -11.76 12.96
N ILE A 125 -6.38 -11.71 13.52
CA ILE A 125 -5.44 -10.60 13.35
C ILE A 125 -4.42 -10.95 12.25
N PRO A 126 -4.17 -10.06 11.27
CA PRO A 126 -3.14 -10.25 10.25
C PRO A 126 -1.74 -10.50 10.85
N ILE A 127 -1.01 -11.46 10.29
CA ILE A 127 0.39 -11.73 10.72
C ILE A 127 1.34 -10.63 10.24
N GLY A 128 1.16 -10.17 8.99
CA GLY A 128 1.95 -9.09 8.41
C GLY A 128 1.40 -7.73 8.82
N LEU A 129 2.06 -7.07 9.76
CA LEU A 129 1.70 -5.75 10.28
C LEU A 129 2.67 -4.69 9.74
N PRO A 130 2.34 -3.38 9.82
CA PRO A 130 3.29 -2.32 9.51
C PRO A 130 4.62 -2.50 10.26
N THR A 131 5.74 -2.26 9.58
CA THR A 131 7.09 -2.60 10.04
C THR A 131 7.54 -1.76 11.24
N ASP A 132 7.03 -0.54 11.36
CA ASP A 132 7.40 0.49 12.33
C ASP A 132 6.38 0.66 13.47
N MET A 133 5.39 -0.25 13.58
CA MET A 133 4.33 -0.17 14.58
C MET A 133 4.30 -1.39 15.51
N HIS A 134 4.32 -1.14 16.83
CA HIS A 134 4.17 -2.21 17.82
C HIS A 134 2.78 -2.88 17.70
N LYS A 135 2.75 -4.22 17.72
CA LYS A 135 1.55 -5.02 17.44
C LYS A 135 0.36 -4.65 18.32
N ALA A 136 0.58 -4.40 19.61
CA ALA A 136 -0.49 -4.04 20.54
C ALA A 136 -1.18 -2.72 20.16
N TRP A 137 -0.40 -1.71 19.75
CA TRP A 137 -0.93 -0.42 19.31
C TRP A 137 -1.68 -0.55 17.99
N PHE A 138 -1.18 -1.39 17.07
CA PHE A 138 -1.88 -1.68 15.82
C PHE A 138 -3.26 -2.27 16.10
N VAL A 139 -3.34 -3.29 16.97
CA VAL A 139 -4.60 -3.94 17.30
C VAL A 139 -5.58 -2.97 17.97
N ALA A 140 -5.10 -2.16 18.91
CA ALA A 140 -5.93 -1.17 19.60
C ALA A 140 -6.50 -0.13 18.61
N LEU A 141 -5.65 0.47 17.79
CA LEU A 141 -6.07 1.48 16.81
C LEU A 141 -6.94 0.88 15.71
N ALA A 142 -6.63 -0.32 15.22
CA ALA A 142 -7.47 -1.01 14.25
C ALA A 142 -8.88 -1.28 14.80
N SER A 143 -8.99 -1.71 16.06
CA SER A 143 -10.28 -1.98 16.70
C SER A 143 -11.12 -0.70 16.86
N LEU A 144 -10.49 0.40 17.28
CA LEU A 144 -11.14 1.70 17.38
C LEU A 144 -11.59 2.22 16.01
N SER A 145 -10.70 2.19 15.02
CA SER A 145 -11.00 2.58 13.64
C SER A 145 -12.16 1.80 13.04
N LYS A 146 -12.20 0.47 13.26
CA LYS A 146 -13.27 -0.41 12.78
C LYS A 146 -14.61 -0.14 13.45
N SER A 147 -14.58 0.25 14.72
CA SER A 147 -15.78 0.63 15.48
C SER A 147 -16.30 2.01 15.04
N ALA A 148 -15.41 2.90 14.62
CA ALA A 148 -15.72 4.25 14.16
C ALA A 148 -15.96 4.35 12.63
N THR A 149 -15.93 3.24 11.88
CA THR A 149 -16.07 3.24 10.41
C THR A 149 -17.37 3.92 9.97
N PRO A 150 -17.32 5.00 9.16
CA PRO A 150 -18.51 5.63 8.62
C PRO A 150 -19.33 4.65 7.76
N GLY A 151 -20.66 4.71 7.85
CA GLY A 151 -21.55 3.81 7.11
C GLY A 151 -21.41 3.88 5.58
N ARG A 152 -20.89 5.00 5.04
CA ARG A 152 -20.50 5.11 3.63
C ARG A 152 -19.29 4.23 3.30
N VAL A 153 -18.21 4.39 4.06
CA VAL A 153 -16.95 3.65 3.87
C VAL A 153 -17.21 2.15 4.03
N LYS A 154 -17.96 1.76 5.07
CA LYS A 154 -18.32 0.35 5.34
C LYS A 154 -19.08 -0.29 4.16
N ARG A 155 -20.07 0.40 3.60
CA ARG A 155 -20.89 -0.14 2.48
C ARG A 155 -20.14 -0.18 1.16
N ASN A 156 -19.30 0.82 0.88
CA ASN A 156 -18.51 0.84 -0.35
C ASN A 156 -17.37 -0.19 -0.30
N ALA A 157 -16.86 -0.54 0.88
CA ALA A 157 -15.71 -1.43 1.01
C ALA A 157 -15.94 -2.84 0.46
N THR A 158 -17.18 -3.32 0.46
CA THR A 158 -17.57 -4.68 0.00
C THR A 158 -18.41 -4.65 -1.29
N ALA A 159 -18.25 -3.58 -2.07
CA ALA A 159 -18.88 -3.40 -3.37
C ALA A 159 -17.81 -3.16 -4.44
N ASP A 160 -18.12 -3.52 -5.69
CA ASP A 160 -17.27 -3.30 -6.87
C ASP A 160 -17.41 -1.89 -7.47
N HIS A 161 -18.34 -1.09 -6.95
CA HIS A 161 -18.59 0.29 -7.35
C HIS A 161 -19.00 1.14 -6.14
N VAL A 162 -19.06 2.46 -6.32
CA VAL A 162 -19.51 3.38 -5.28
C VAL A 162 -21.02 3.25 -5.10
N VAL A 163 -21.44 2.58 -4.03
CA VAL A 163 -22.86 2.42 -3.66
C VAL A 163 -23.39 3.67 -2.95
N VAL A 164 -22.53 4.33 -2.19
CA VAL A 164 -22.88 5.50 -1.37
C VAL A 164 -21.87 6.62 -1.63
N ALA A 165 -22.34 7.72 -2.22
CA ALA A 165 -21.52 8.91 -2.44
C ALA A 165 -21.29 9.70 -1.14
N PRO A 166 -20.24 10.53 -1.06
CA PRO A 166 -20.07 11.51 0.01
C PRO A 166 -21.30 12.44 0.13
N MET A 167 -21.67 12.77 1.37
CA MET A 167 -22.80 13.67 1.63
C MET A 167 -22.45 15.09 1.20
N VAL A 168 -23.26 15.68 0.32
CA VAL A 168 -23.20 17.12 0.01
C VAL A 168 -24.04 17.87 1.03
N ARG A 169 -23.38 18.56 1.97
CA ARG A 169 -24.08 19.46 2.90
C ARG A 169 -24.38 20.77 2.19
N LYS A 170 -25.67 21.12 2.08
CA LYS A 170 -26.07 22.45 1.58
C LYS A 170 -25.56 23.52 2.55
N THR A 171 -24.70 24.40 2.06
CA THR A 171 -24.26 25.58 2.81
C THR A 171 -25.31 26.69 2.68
N ARG A 172 -25.37 27.59 3.66
CA ARG A 172 -26.17 28.83 3.56
C ARG A 172 -25.42 29.97 2.86
N LEU A 173 -24.23 29.69 2.32
CA LEU A 173 -23.44 30.66 1.58
C LEU A 173 -24.12 30.85 0.23
N LYS A 174 -24.65 32.06 0.01
CA LYS A 174 -25.12 32.52 -1.30
C LYS A 174 -23.94 32.92 -2.15
#